data_AF-A0A1B5L1S2-F1
#
_entry.id   AF-A0A1B5L1S2-F1
#
_cell.length_a   1.000
_cell.length_b   1.000
_cell.length_c   1.000
_cell.angle_alpha   90.00
_cell.angle_beta   90.00
_cell.angle_gamma   90.00
#
_symmetry.space_group_name_H-M   'P 1'
#
loop_
_entity.id
_entity.type
_entity.pdbx_description
1 polymer ?
#
loop_
_entity_poly.entity_id
_entity_poly.type
_entity_poly.pdbx_seq_one_letter_code
_entity_poly.pdbx_strand_id
1 'polypeptide(L)'
;MSEFESHVTVQKRAGYSPPWVDVSIIAIAGSSGSGKSTLSQAIVQKLNLPWVVILSMDSFYKTLTPEQSKLAFANEYDFDSPEAIDFDVLIDRVRDLKAGKRAEIPTYSFQEHQRLEKTETIYSPHVLILEGIFALHDPRVTDLIDIGIYCEADADTCLSRRTNLVRQ
;
A
#
# COMPACT_ATOMS: atom_id res chain seq x y z
N MET A 1 -51.46 4.70 0.26
CA MET A 1 -50.69 3.61 -0.37
C MET A 1 -49.70 4.32 -1.27
N SER A 2 -48.51 4.68 -0.83
CA SER A 2 -47.37 3.88 -0.35
C SER A 2 -46.23 4.23 -1.32
N GLU A 3 -44.98 4.45 -0.96
CA GLU A 3 -44.22 4.42 0.28
C GLU A 3 -42.83 4.96 -0.07
N PHE A 4 -42.24 5.75 0.84
CA PHE A 4 -40.81 5.89 1.12
C PHE A 4 -39.81 6.31 0.02
N GLU A 5 -39.68 7.63 -0.18
CA GLU A 5 -38.35 8.23 -0.33
C GLU A 5 -37.78 8.48 1.07
N SER A 6 -36.89 7.61 1.55
CA SER A 6 -36.01 7.95 2.67
C SER A 6 -34.64 8.33 2.12
N HIS A 7 -34.50 9.61 1.78
CA HIS A 7 -33.18 10.22 1.62
C HIS A 7 -32.41 10.10 2.94
N VAL A 8 -31.43 9.20 2.99
CA VAL A 8 -30.44 9.16 4.07
C VAL A 8 -29.65 10.46 3.98
N THR A 9 -30.06 11.45 4.77
CA THR A 9 -29.34 12.69 4.92
C THR A 9 -28.19 12.39 5.88
N VAL A 10 -26.96 12.29 5.36
CA VAL A 10 -25.76 12.22 6.20
C VAL A 10 -25.66 13.57 6.91
N GLN A 11 -26.16 13.64 8.14
CA GLN A 11 -25.95 14.79 9.02
C GLN A 11 -24.47 14.85 9.37
N LYS A 12 -23.71 15.62 8.59
CA LYS A 12 -22.31 15.95 8.89
C LYS A 12 -22.30 16.78 10.17
N ARG A 13 -22.09 16.14 11.31
CA ARG A 13 -21.97 16.81 12.61
C ARG A 13 -20.81 17.81 12.52
N ALA A 14 -21.11 19.09 12.70
CA ALA A 14 -20.13 20.17 12.77
C ALA A 14 -19.37 20.08 14.11
N GLY A 15 -18.43 19.16 14.20
CA GLY A 15 -17.47 19.04 15.30
C GLY A 15 -16.06 18.91 14.75
N TYR A 16 -15.07 19.39 15.49
CA TYR A 16 -13.66 19.11 15.20
C TYR A 16 -13.45 17.58 15.29
N SER A 17 -13.25 16.93 14.15
CA SER A 17 -12.77 15.56 14.11
C SER A 17 -11.25 15.63 14.05
N PRO A 18 -10.53 15.07 15.04
CA PRO A 18 -9.09 15.02 14.96
C PRO A 18 -8.63 14.31 13.67
N PRO A 19 -7.47 14.71 13.12
CA PRO A 19 -6.87 14.10 11.94
C PRO A 19 -6.92 12.57 11.85
N TRP A 20 -6.66 11.91 12.98
CA TRP A 20 -6.52 10.47 13.11
C TRP A 20 -7.85 9.73 13.30
N VAL A 21 -8.98 10.45 13.32
CA VAL A 21 -10.32 9.85 13.52
C VAL A 21 -10.95 9.43 12.19
N ASP A 22 -10.42 9.89 11.06
CA ASP A 22 -10.96 9.60 9.73
C ASP A 22 -9.84 9.49 8.69
N VAL A 23 -9.18 8.32 8.66
CA VAL A 23 -8.09 8.03 7.71
C VAL A 23 -8.68 7.70 6.35
N SER A 24 -8.33 8.51 5.33
CA SER A 24 -8.64 8.17 3.94
C SER A 24 -7.53 7.32 3.33
N ILE A 25 -7.89 6.20 2.70
CA ILE A 25 -6.94 5.26 2.13
C ILE A 25 -7.07 5.25 0.60
N ILE A 26 -5.96 5.55 -0.08
CA ILE A 26 -5.85 5.51 -1.54
C ILE A 26 -4.92 4.36 -1.91
N ALA A 27 -5.43 3.34 -2.59
CA ALA A 27 -4.59 2.28 -3.14
C ALA A 27 -4.14 2.59 -4.57
N ILE A 28 -2.86 2.36 -4.83
CA ILE A 28 -2.23 2.56 -6.15
C ILE A 28 -1.57 1.26 -6.58
N ALA A 29 -2.20 0.57 -7.54
CA ALA A 29 -1.72 -0.69 -8.12
C ALA A 29 -1.15 -0.50 -9.53
N GLY A 30 -0.47 -1.52 -10.04
CA GLY A 30 0.09 -1.54 -11.40
C GLY A 30 1.45 -2.24 -11.49
N SER A 31 1.82 -2.68 -12.69
CA SER A 31 3.06 -3.43 -12.94
C SER A 31 4.32 -2.68 -12.48
N SER A 32 5.39 -3.38 -12.14
CA SER A 32 6.66 -2.71 -11.81
C SER A 32 7.12 -1.82 -12.98
N GLY A 33 7.59 -0.60 -12.69
CA GLY A 33 7.95 0.39 -13.73
C GLY A 33 6.77 1.19 -14.32
N SER A 34 5.52 0.91 -13.93
CA SER A 34 4.35 1.65 -14.44
C SER A 34 4.24 3.10 -13.95
N GLY A 35 5.03 3.48 -12.92
CA GLY A 35 5.05 4.85 -12.38
C GLY A 35 4.22 5.06 -11.12
N LYS A 36 3.76 4.00 -10.45
CA LYS A 36 3.03 4.07 -9.15
C LYS A 36 3.69 5.02 -8.15
N SER A 37 4.97 4.79 -7.83
CA SER A 37 5.68 5.62 -6.84
C SER A 37 5.82 7.07 -7.26
N THR A 38 5.95 7.34 -8.56
CA THR A 38 5.90 8.70 -9.09
C THR A 38 4.51 9.33 -8.92
N LEU A 39 3.45 8.56 -9.17
CA LEU A 39 2.08 9.01 -8.97
C LEU A 39 1.78 9.24 -7.47
N SER A 40 2.18 8.34 -6.60
CA SER A 40 2.06 8.46 -5.13
C SER A 40 2.69 9.76 -4.64
N GLN A 41 3.94 10.02 -5.04
CA GLN A 41 4.65 11.26 -4.72
C GLN A 41 3.94 12.50 -5.28
N ALA A 42 3.46 12.44 -6.52
CA ALA A 42 2.70 13.54 -7.13
C ALA A 42 1.39 13.83 -6.36
N ILE A 43 0.69 12.79 -5.89
CA ILE A 43 -0.53 12.94 -5.08
C ILE A 43 -0.20 13.60 -3.75
N VAL A 44 0.86 13.17 -3.05
CA VAL A 44 1.32 13.81 -1.80
C VAL A 44 1.56 15.31 -2.02
N GLN A 45 2.29 15.67 -3.09
CA GLN A 45 2.60 17.06 -3.41
C GLN A 45 1.36 17.89 -3.77
N LYS A 46 0.38 17.28 -4.45
CA LYS A 46 -0.83 17.97 -4.92
C LYS A 46 -1.90 18.13 -3.84
N LEU A 47 -2.04 17.15 -2.95
CA LEU A 47 -3.00 17.23 -1.84
C LEU A 47 -2.68 18.39 -0.91
N ASN A 48 -1.39 18.72 -0.72
CA ASN A 48 -0.93 19.79 0.17
C ASN A 48 -1.59 19.72 1.57
N LEU A 49 -1.88 18.49 2.02
CA LEU A 49 -2.46 18.20 3.32
C LEU A 49 -1.33 17.94 4.32
N PRO A 50 -1.52 18.32 5.59
CA PRO A 50 -0.63 17.86 6.63
C PRO A 50 -0.70 16.33 6.70
N TRP A 51 0.45 15.69 6.97
CA TRP A 51 0.53 14.29 7.36
C TRP A 51 -0.13 13.29 6.37
N VAL A 52 0.49 13.15 5.20
CA VAL A 52 0.22 12.08 4.23
C VAL A 52 1.35 11.07 4.29
N VAL A 53 1.02 9.79 4.33
CA VAL A 53 2.01 8.70 4.42
C VAL A 53 1.85 7.78 3.21
N ILE A 54 2.96 7.43 2.57
CA ILE A 54 3.02 6.36 1.57
C ILE A 54 3.48 5.08 2.27
N LEU A 55 2.66 4.04 2.18
CA LEU A 55 2.94 2.70 2.67
C LEU A 55 3.18 1.79 1.47
N SER A 56 4.43 1.35 1.30
CA SER A 56 4.76 0.38 0.25
C SER A 56 4.45 -1.04 0.69
N MET A 57 3.77 -1.81 -0.16
CA MET A 57 3.52 -3.24 0.05
C MET A 57 4.80 -4.07 0.03
N ASP A 58 5.88 -3.56 -0.56
CA ASP A 58 7.18 -4.24 -0.60
C ASP A 58 7.73 -4.51 0.81
N SER A 59 7.40 -3.64 1.78
CA SER A 59 7.72 -3.85 3.18
C SER A 59 7.13 -5.16 3.75
N PHE A 60 6.06 -5.67 3.14
CA PHE A 60 5.28 -6.81 3.63
C PHE A 60 5.62 -8.13 2.92
N TYR A 61 6.70 -8.21 2.14
CA TYR A 61 7.21 -9.52 1.69
C TYR A 61 7.44 -10.45 2.88
N LYS A 62 7.08 -11.73 2.72
CA LYS A 62 7.24 -12.75 3.75
C LYS A 62 8.71 -13.03 4.05
N THR A 63 8.98 -13.45 5.28
CA THR A 63 10.25 -14.08 5.64
C THR A 63 10.39 -15.38 4.85
N LEU A 64 11.55 -15.58 4.22
CA LEU A 64 11.82 -16.75 3.41
C LEU A 64 12.39 -17.88 4.27
N THR A 65 12.07 -19.13 3.92
CA THR A 65 12.80 -20.28 4.49
C THR A 65 14.24 -20.32 3.98
N PRO A 66 15.16 -21.08 4.61
CA PRO A 66 16.51 -21.23 4.11
C PRO A 66 16.59 -21.73 2.65
N GLU A 67 15.65 -22.56 2.22
CA GLU A 67 15.55 -23.07 0.85
C GLU A 67 15.07 -21.98 -0.11
N GLN A 68 14.03 -21.24 0.26
CA GLN A 68 13.51 -20.13 -0.54
C GLN A 68 14.52 -18.99 -0.65
N SER A 69 15.27 -18.70 0.41
CA SER A 69 16.34 -17.70 0.41
C SER A 69 17.43 -18.07 -0.60
N LYS A 70 17.84 -19.34 -0.69
CA LYS A 70 18.78 -19.80 -1.73
C LYS A 70 18.24 -19.57 -3.14
N LEU A 71 16.95 -19.85 -3.37
CA LEU A 71 16.30 -19.57 -4.66
C LEU A 71 16.27 -18.07 -4.95
N ALA A 72 16.00 -17.23 -3.94
CA ALA A 72 15.98 -15.78 -4.09
C ALA A 72 17.35 -15.23 -4.51
N PHE A 73 18.44 -15.66 -3.87
CA PHE A 73 19.80 -15.29 -4.28
C PHE A 73 20.19 -15.82 -5.67
N ALA A 74 19.59 -16.93 -6.10
CA ALA A 74 19.74 -17.46 -7.45
C ALA A 74 18.84 -16.74 -8.50
N ASN A 75 17.98 -15.79 -8.08
CA ASN A 75 16.93 -15.17 -8.89
C ASN A 75 15.88 -16.18 -9.43
N GLU A 76 15.67 -17.27 -8.71
CA GLU A 76 14.73 -18.35 -9.02
C GLU A 76 13.47 -18.33 -8.12
N TYR A 77 13.39 -17.37 -7.19
CA TYR A 77 12.21 -17.15 -6.36
C TYR A 77 11.27 -16.12 -6.99
N ASP A 78 9.99 -16.45 -7.08
CA ASP A 78 8.97 -15.57 -7.65
C ASP A 78 8.44 -14.56 -6.61
N PHE A 79 8.99 -13.35 -6.65
CA PHE A 79 8.50 -12.22 -5.86
C PHE A 79 7.27 -11.55 -6.46
N ASP A 80 6.94 -11.83 -7.72
CA ASP A 80 5.76 -11.29 -8.41
C ASP A 80 4.55 -12.24 -8.26
N SER A 81 4.51 -13.04 -7.18
CA SER A 81 3.36 -13.83 -6.76
C SER A 81 2.66 -13.16 -5.56
N PRO A 82 1.31 -13.09 -5.52
CA PRO A 82 0.57 -12.64 -4.34
C PRO A 82 0.96 -13.40 -3.06
N GLU A 83 1.37 -14.65 -3.19
CA GLU A 83 1.76 -15.50 -2.06
C GLU A 83 3.05 -15.02 -1.38
N ALA A 84 3.88 -14.23 -2.08
CA ALA A 84 5.08 -13.62 -1.51
C ALA A 84 4.75 -12.49 -0.52
N ILE A 85 3.56 -11.90 -0.61
CA ILE A 85 3.11 -10.83 0.28
C ILE A 85 2.37 -11.41 1.50
N ASP A 86 2.66 -10.85 2.66
CA ASP A 86 1.97 -11.13 3.92
C ASP A 86 0.77 -10.19 4.08
N PHE A 87 -0.30 -10.52 3.37
CA PHE A 87 -1.54 -9.75 3.42
C PHE A 87 -2.14 -9.70 4.82
N ASP A 88 -1.96 -10.73 5.64
CA ASP A 88 -2.50 -10.76 7.01
C ASP A 88 -1.87 -9.67 7.87
N VAL A 89 -0.53 -9.58 7.86
CA VAL A 89 0.18 -8.49 8.56
C VAL A 89 -0.19 -7.13 7.95
N LEU A 90 -0.23 -7.00 6.62
CA LEU A 90 -0.59 -5.75 5.95
C LEU A 90 -1.97 -5.25 6.41
N ILE A 91 -2.99 -6.12 6.34
CA ILE A 91 -4.37 -5.80 6.70
C ILE A 91 -4.46 -5.38 8.16
N ASP A 92 -3.77 -6.10 9.06
CA ASP A 92 -3.77 -5.76 10.48
C ASP A 92 -3.14 -4.38 10.73
N ARG A 93 -2.01 -4.05 10.07
CA ARG A 93 -1.40 -2.72 10.18
C ARG A 93 -2.32 -1.62 9.62
N VAL A 94 -2.93 -1.86 8.47
CA VAL A 94 -3.86 -0.90 7.83
C VAL A 94 -5.10 -0.67 8.71
N ARG A 95 -5.63 -1.72 9.34
CA ARG A 95 -6.75 -1.61 10.30
C ARG A 95 -6.38 -0.81 11.54
N ASP A 96 -5.19 -1.05 12.10
CA ASP A 96 -4.72 -0.26 13.25
C ASP A 96 -4.58 1.22 12.90
N LEU A 97 -4.01 1.53 11.73
CA LEU A 97 -3.92 2.90 11.23
C LEU A 97 -5.32 3.51 11.02
N LYS A 98 -6.25 2.79 10.36
CA LYS A 98 -7.63 3.26 10.13
C LYS A 98 -8.39 3.49 11.45
N ALA A 99 -8.04 2.76 12.51
CA ALA A 99 -8.59 2.93 13.85
C ALA A 99 -7.93 4.05 14.68
N GLY A 100 -7.05 4.87 14.10
CA GLY A 100 -6.38 5.96 14.79
C GLY A 100 -5.18 5.53 15.64
N LYS A 101 -4.73 4.27 15.53
CA LYS A 101 -3.59 3.75 16.30
C LYS A 101 -2.28 3.92 15.52
N ARG A 102 -1.16 3.73 16.22
CA ARG A 102 0.14 3.54 15.58
C ARG A 102 0.29 2.09 15.11
N ALA A 103 1.09 1.88 14.07
CA ALA A 103 1.42 0.58 13.52
C ALA A 103 2.94 0.44 13.36
N GLU A 104 3.47 -0.74 13.69
CA GLU A 104 4.85 -1.11 13.41
C GLU A 104 4.93 -1.78 12.04
N ILE A 105 5.53 -1.11 11.06
CA ILE A 105 5.66 -1.61 9.70
C ILE A 105 6.95 -2.42 9.59
N PRO A 106 6.90 -3.66 9.08
CA PRO A 106 8.10 -4.45 8.85
C PRO A 106 9.05 -3.74 7.87
N THR A 107 10.35 -3.88 8.08
CA THR A 107 11.35 -3.48 7.07
C THR A 107 11.85 -4.71 6.34
N TYR A 108 11.67 -4.76 5.02
CA TYR A 108 12.20 -5.83 4.18
C TYR A 108 13.54 -5.41 3.54
N SER A 109 14.56 -6.27 3.66
CA SER A 109 15.85 -6.08 3.01
C SER A 109 15.90 -6.87 1.71
N PHE A 110 15.92 -6.16 0.58
CA PHE A 110 16.12 -6.78 -0.74
C PHE A 110 17.54 -7.32 -0.94
N GLN A 111 18.53 -6.85 -0.16
CA GLN A 111 19.90 -7.36 -0.21
C GLN A 111 20.02 -8.72 0.49
N GLU A 112 19.28 -8.89 1.59
CA GLU A 112 19.30 -10.12 2.39
C GLU A 112 18.14 -11.08 2.01
N HIS A 113 17.23 -10.63 1.16
CA HIS A 113 15.95 -11.30 0.86
C HIS A 113 15.19 -11.71 2.12
N GLN A 114 15.19 -10.83 3.13
CA GLN A 114 14.73 -11.15 4.47
C GLN A 114 14.14 -9.92 5.19
N ARG A 115 13.13 -10.15 6.03
CA ARG A 115 12.66 -9.15 6.99
C ARG A 115 13.72 -8.90 8.05
N LEU A 116 13.99 -7.63 8.31
CA LEU A 116 14.89 -7.20 9.37
C LEU A 116 14.16 -7.20 10.72
N GLU A 117 14.93 -7.25 11.82
CA GLU A 117 14.36 -7.14 13.17
C GLU A 117 13.79 -5.75 13.46
N LYS A 118 14.31 -4.73 12.78
CA LYS A 118 13.81 -3.35 12.92
C LYS A 118 12.47 -3.18 12.20
N THR A 119 11.62 -2.36 12.81
CA THR A 119 10.36 -1.88 12.23
C THR A 119 10.37 -0.37 12.11
N GLU A 120 9.51 0.15 11.25
CA GLU A 120 9.24 1.57 11.14
C GLU A 120 7.88 1.88 11.78
N THR A 121 7.87 2.71 12.81
CA THR A 121 6.63 3.13 13.46
C THR A 121 5.94 4.21 12.61
N ILE A 122 4.70 3.94 12.21
CA ILE A 122 3.84 4.91 11.54
C ILE A 122 2.66 5.25 12.45
N TYR A 123 2.34 6.54 12.55
CA TYR A 123 1.13 7.01 13.22
C TYR A 123 0.01 7.22 12.21
N SER A 124 -1.22 6.90 12.63
CA SER A 124 -2.45 7.08 11.85
C SER A 124 -2.45 8.40 11.07
N PRO A 125 -2.42 8.37 9.74
CA PRO A 125 -2.35 9.58 8.94
C PRO A 125 -3.70 10.16 8.58
N HIS A 126 -3.72 11.36 8.02
CA HIS A 126 -4.93 11.88 7.36
C HIS A 126 -5.22 11.12 6.07
N VAL A 127 -4.17 10.90 5.28
CA VAL A 127 -4.24 10.13 4.04
C VAL A 127 -3.14 9.08 4.06
N LEU A 128 -3.53 7.82 3.87
CA LEU A 128 -2.64 6.70 3.66
C LEU A 128 -2.66 6.32 2.19
N ILE A 129 -1.53 6.44 1.51
CA ILE A 129 -1.37 5.94 0.14
C ILE A 129 -0.76 4.55 0.24
N LEU A 130 -1.53 3.52 -0.06
CA LEU A 130 -1.05 2.14 -0.14
C LEU A 130 -0.62 1.83 -1.57
N GLU A 131 0.69 1.67 -1.80
CA GLU A 131 1.20 1.35 -3.14
C GLU A 131 1.81 -0.04 -3.23
N GLY A 132 1.64 -0.69 -4.37
CA GLY A 132 2.24 -2.00 -4.63
C GLY A 132 1.66 -2.65 -5.86
N ILE A 133 2.38 -3.63 -6.43
CA ILE A 133 1.89 -4.36 -7.61
C ILE A 133 0.55 -5.09 -7.35
N PHE A 134 0.28 -5.43 -6.08
CA PHE A 134 -0.92 -6.15 -5.64
C PHE A 134 -1.85 -5.31 -4.73
N ALA A 135 -1.77 -3.97 -4.76
CA ALA A 135 -2.56 -3.12 -3.85
C ALA A 135 -4.08 -3.24 -4.02
N LEU A 136 -4.54 -3.75 -5.17
CA LEU A 136 -5.95 -4.00 -5.48
C LEU A 136 -6.25 -5.50 -5.68
N HIS A 137 -5.37 -6.40 -5.23
CA HIS A 137 -5.52 -7.84 -5.45
C HIS A 137 -6.41 -8.53 -4.41
N ASP A 138 -6.15 -8.30 -3.12
CA ASP A 138 -6.86 -8.97 -2.02
C ASP A 138 -8.17 -8.23 -1.69
N PRO A 139 -9.34 -8.91 -1.70
CA PRO A 139 -10.63 -8.28 -1.40
C PRO A 139 -10.68 -7.59 -0.04
N ARG A 140 -9.97 -8.13 0.96
CA ARG A 140 -9.91 -7.56 2.31
C ARG A 140 -9.17 -6.23 2.33
N VAL A 141 -8.26 -5.99 1.40
CA VAL A 141 -7.62 -4.69 1.19
C VAL A 141 -8.62 -3.76 0.50
N THR A 142 -9.30 -4.21 -0.55
CA THR A 142 -10.27 -3.36 -1.27
C THR A 142 -11.48 -2.95 -0.41
N ASP A 143 -11.83 -3.73 0.61
CA ASP A 143 -12.86 -3.37 1.59
C ASP A 143 -12.42 -2.25 2.56
N LEU A 144 -11.10 -2.02 2.67
CA LEU A 144 -10.52 -1.01 3.56
C LEU A 144 -10.24 0.32 2.85
N ILE A 145 -10.09 0.32 1.52
CA ILE A 145 -9.74 1.52 0.75
C ILE A 145 -10.96 2.38 0.42
N ASP A 146 -10.74 3.68 0.24
CA ASP A 146 -11.76 4.62 -0.20
C ASP A 146 -11.64 4.91 -1.71
N ILE A 147 -10.41 4.85 -2.25
CA ILE A 147 -10.11 5.08 -3.66
C ILE A 147 -9.11 4.03 -4.15
N GLY A 148 -9.40 3.36 -5.26
CA GLY A 148 -8.47 2.50 -5.98
C GLY A 148 -8.03 3.13 -7.30
N ILE A 149 -6.73 3.18 -7.55
CA ILE A 149 -6.11 3.67 -8.78
C ILE A 149 -5.24 2.55 -9.37
N TYR A 150 -5.40 2.29 -10.66
CA TYR A 150 -4.55 1.34 -11.38
C TYR A 150 -3.71 2.10 -12.42
N CYS A 151 -2.39 2.06 -12.25
CA CYS A 151 -1.43 2.65 -13.19
C CYS A 151 -1.12 1.65 -14.30
N GLU A 152 -1.70 1.89 -15.48
CA GLU A 152 -1.46 1.12 -16.69
C GLU A 152 -0.38 1.78 -17.56
N ALA A 153 0.56 0.97 -18.04
CA ALA A 153 1.57 1.35 -19.02
C ALA A 153 1.99 0.10 -19.81
N ASP A 154 2.43 0.29 -21.05
CA ASP A 154 2.88 -0.82 -21.90
C ASP A 154 4.03 -1.59 -21.24
N ALA A 155 4.03 -2.92 -21.38
CA ALA A 155 5.04 -3.79 -20.78
C ALA A 155 6.47 -3.41 -21.21
N ASP A 156 6.67 -3.05 -22.49
CA ASP A 156 7.97 -2.59 -23.01
C ASP A 156 8.41 -1.27 -22.35
N THR A 157 7.46 -0.38 -22.06
CA THR A 157 7.72 0.87 -21.35
C THR A 157 8.10 0.60 -19.89
N CYS A 158 7.41 -0.32 -19.22
CA CYS A 158 7.75 -0.75 -17.86
C CYS A 158 9.14 -1.40 -17.79
N LEU A 159 9.43 -2.32 -18.70
CA LEU A 159 10.70 -3.04 -18.77
C LEU A 159 11.86 -2.08 -19.05
N SER A 160 11.73 -1.21 -20.05
CA SER A 160 12.78 -0.24 -20.39
C SER A 160 13.11 0.70 -19.22
N ARG A 161 12.10 1.18 -18.49
CA ARG A 161 12.31 1.97 -17.26
C ARG A 161 13.04 1.19 -16.19
N ARG A 162 12.69 -0.10 -16.00
CA ARG A 162 13.33 -0.97 -15.01
C ARG A 162 14.79 -1.28 -15.37
N THR A 163 15.09 -1.60 -16.64
CA THR A 163 16.46 -1.87 -17.09
C THR A 163 17.36 -0.64 -17.00
N ASN A 164 16.82 0.56 -17.25
CA ASN A 164 17.60 1.79 -17.17
C ASN A 164 17.98 2.19 -15.73
N LEU A 165 17.19 1.78 -14.72
CA LEU A 165 17.51 2.02 -13.31
C LEU A 165 18.65 1.12 -12.79
N VAL A 166 18.86 -0.06 -13.38
CA VAL A 166 19.92 -1.00 -12.97
C VAL A 166 21.29 -0.62 -13.57
N ARG A 167 21.32 0.31 -14.52
CA ARG A 167 22.55 0.76 -15.21
C ARG A 167 23.22 1.99 -14.60
N GLN A 168 22.67 2.57 -13.53
CA GLN A 168 23.25 3.68 -12.77
C GLN A 168 23.74 3.19 -11.41
#